data_AF-A0A931CLN9-F1
#
_entry.id   AF-A0A931CLN9-F1
#
_cell.length_a   1.000
_cell.length_b   1.000
_cell.length_c   1.000
_cell.angle_alpha   90.00
_cell.angle_beta   90.00
_cell.angle_gamma   90.00
#
_symmetry.space_group_name_H-M   'P 1'
#
loop_
_entity.id
_entity.type
_entity.pdbx_description
1 polymer ?
#
loop_
_entity_poly.entity_id
_entity_poly.type
_entity_poly.pdbx_seq_one_letter_code
_entity_poly.pdbx_strand_id
1 'polypeptide(L)' 'MADAAALSSAWIDGAEISADIFGDVDSSDCPYDDPELAAAWRAGTETLRDWDGLADLSANPYID' A
#
# COMPACT_ATOMS: atom_id res chain seq x y z
N MET A 1 -9.08 12.99 9.27
CA MET A 1 -9.72 13.01 7.94
C MET A 1 -8.66 13.39 6.94
N ALA A 2 -7.88 12.37 6.58
CA ALA A 2 -6.97 12.43 5.46
C ALA A 2 -7.76 12.67 4.17
N ASP A 3 -7.21 13.50 3.28
CA ASP A 3 -7.77 13.70 1.94
C ASP A 3 -7.47 12.49 1.04
N ALA A 4 -8.24 12.33 -0.04
CA ALA A 4 -8.07 11.24 -1.00
C ALA A 4 -6.66 11.19 -1.61
N ALA A 5 -6.02 12.34 -1.86
CA ALA A 5 -4.64 12.37 -2.36
C ALA A 5 -3.64 11.84 -1.32
N ALA A 6 -3.88 12.12 -0.04
CA ALA A 6 -3.02 11.61 1.04
C ALA A 6 -3.19 10.09 1.22
N LEU A 7 -4.43 9.59 1.16
CA LEU A 7 -4.72 8.16 1.19
C LEU A 7 -4.11 7.42 -0.01
N SER A 8 -4.23 8.02 -1.21
CA SER A 8 -3.63 7.49 -2.43
C SER A 8 -2.10 7.41 -2.33
N SER A 9 -1.46 8.46 -1.83
CA SER A 9 -0.01 8.45 -1.61
C SER A 9 0.42 7.39 -0.60
N ALA A 10 -0.32 7.25 0.51
CA ALA A 10 -0.02 6.24 1.52
C ALA A 10 -0.19 4.82 0.97
N TRP A 11 -1.25 4.58 0.20
CA TRP A 11 -1.47 3.30 -0.46
C TRP A 11 -0.34 2.96 -1.45
N ILE A 12 0.09 3.91 -2.27
CA ILE A 12 1.19 3.69 -3.22
C ILE A 12 2.49 3.35 -2.48
N ASP A 13 2.81 4.09 -1.42
CA ASP A 13 4.00 3.85 -0.60
C ASP A 13 4.03 2.42 -0.02
N GLY A 14 2.87 1.89 0.41
CA GLY A 14 2.74 0.51 0.85
C GLY A 14 2.82 -0.50 -0.31
N ALA A 15 2.25 -0.16 -1.45
CA ALA A 15 2.28 -0.97 -2.66
C ALA A 15 3.71 -1.12 -3.23
N GLU A 16 4.58 -0.14 -3.02
CA GLU A 16 6.00 -0.16 -3.45
C GLU A 16 6.91 -1.02 -2.57
N ILE A 17 6.47 -1.44 -1.38
CA ILE A 17 7.25 -2.32 -0.52
C ILE A 17 7.48 -3.64 -1.22
N SER A 18 8.72 -4.12 -1.28
CA SER A 18 9.04 -5.39 -1.92
C SER A 18 8.48 -6.58 -1.15
N ALA A 19 7.79 -7.49 -1.85
CA ALA A 19 7.41 -8.78 -1.28
C ALA A 19 8.58 -9.77 -1.35
N ASP A 20 8.64 -10.70 -0.40
CA ASP A 20 9.55 -11.85 -0.47
C ASP A 20 9.12 -12.85 -1.56
N ILE A 21 9.94 -13.87 -1.85
CA ILE A 21 9.67 -14.92 -2.85
C ILE A 21 8.36 -15.67 -2.63
N PHE A 22 7.80 -15.61 -1.42
CA PHE A 22 6.51 -16.20 -1.06
C PHE A 22 5.32 -15.24 -1.19
N GLY A 23 5.55 -13.99 -1.62
CA GLY A 23 4.53 -12.96 -1.73
C GLY A 23 4.18 -12.28 -0.40
N ASP A 24 4.97 -12.52 0.65
CA ASP A 24 4.77 -11.92 1.97
C ASP A 24 5.43 -10.54 2.04
N VAL A 25 4.75 -9.59 2.70
CA VAL A 25 5.19 -8.19 2.79
C VAL A 25 5.27 -7.83 4.26
N ASP A 26 6.45 -7.37 4.69
CA ASP A 26 6.57 -6.84 6.05
C ASP A 26 5.84 -5.50 6.15
N SER A 27 4.66 -5.55 6.78
CA SER A 27 3.81 -4.39 7.08
C SER A 27 3.94 -3.94 8.54
N SER A 28 4.95 -4.46 9.26
CA SER A 28 5.20 -4.21 10.67
C SER A 28 5.68 -2.78 10.93
N ASP A 29 6.40 -2.21 9.96
CA ASP A 29 7.03 -0.88 10.03
C ASP A 29 6.19 0.19 9.30
N CYS A 30 4.89 0.28 9.61
CA CYS A 30 4.02 1.30 9.02
C CYS A 30 4.46 2.71 9.48
N PRO A 31 4.80 3.64 8.56
CA PRO A 31 5.35 4.95 8.92
C PRO A 31 4.28 5.99 9.29
N TYR A 32 2.98 5.62 9.24
CA TYR A 32 1.86 6.54 9.44
C TYR A 32 1.25 6.40 10.85
N ASP A 33 1.20 7.50 11.60
CA ASP A 33 0.51 7.59 12.91
C ASP A 33 -1.01 7.81 12.76
N ASP A 34 -1.42 8.42 11.65
CA ASP A 34 -2.84 8.61 11.33
C ASP A 34 -3.49 7.27 10.91
N PRO A 35 -4.63 6.89 11.52
CA PRO A 35 -5.24 5.58 11.28
C PRO A 35 -5.78 5.41 9.85
N GLU A 36 -6.20 6.48 9.18
CA GLU A 36 -6.73 6.40 7.82
C GLU A 36 -5.58 6.20 6.82
N LEU A 37 -4.47 6.92 7.00
CA LEU A 37 -3.26 6.73 6.19
C LEU A 37 -2.62 5.36 6.42
N ALA A 38 -2.53 4.92 7.68
CA ALA A 38 -2.01 3.60 8.01
C ALA A 38 -2.85 2.47 7.40
N ALA A 39 -4.18 2.62 7.38
CA ALA A 39 -5.06 1.67 6.73
C ALA A 39 -4.87 1.65 5.20
N ALA A 40 -4.74 2.83 4.57
CA ALA A 40 -4.48 2.93 3.14
C ALA A 40 -3.14 2.30 2.76
N TRP A 41 -2.08 2.59 3.52
CA TRP A 41 -0.77 1.98 3.32
C TRP A 41 -0.79 0.46 3.41
N ARG A 42 -1.44 -0.10 4.45
CA ARG A 42 -1.56 -1.57 4.58
C ARG A 42 -2.34 -2.17 3.42
N ALA A 43 -3.43 -1.55 3.00
CA ALA A 43 -4.17 -1.99 1.83
C ALA A 43 -3.30 -2.00 0.55
N GLY A 44 -2.33 -1.09 0.44
CA GLY A 44 -1.31 -1.11 -0.60
C GLY A 44 -0.37 -2.31 -0.47
N THR A 45 0.14 -2.56 0.75
CA THR A 45 1.03 -3.71 1.02
C THR A 45 0.36 -5.07 0.72
N GLU A 46 -0.94 -5.18 0.97
CA GLU A 46 -1.76 -6.39 0.81
C GLU A 46 -2.33 -6.57 -0.60
N THR A 47 -2.06 -5.63 -1.52
CA THR A 47 -2.61 -5.71 -2.87
C THR A 47 -2.02 -6.89 -3.65
N LEU A 48 -2.78 -7.41 -4.62
CA LEU A 48 -2.34 -8.51 -5.46
C LEU A 48 -1.08 -8.12 -6.23
N ARG A 49 -0.06 -8.99 -6.18
CA ARG A 49 1.25 -8.78 -6.81
C ARG A 49 1.44 -9.72 -7.99
N ASP A 50 2.12 -9.23 -9.01
CA ASP A 50 2.56 -10.04 -10.14
C ASP A 50 3.79 -10.89 -9.78
N TRP A 51 4.20 -11.76 -10.71
CA TRP A 51 5.39 -12.62 -10.57
C TRP A 51 6.70 -11.86 -10.32
N ASP A 52 6.75 -10.56 -10.66
CA ASP A 52 7.87 -9.67 -10.41
C ASP A 52 7.86 -9.08 -8.99
N GLY A 53 6.83 -9.39 -8.17
CA GLY A 53 6.65 -8.88 -6.81
C GLY A 53 6.10 -7.45 -6.75
N LEU A 54 5.77 -6.85 -7.89
CA LEU A 54 5.21 -5.51 -8.00
C LEU A 54 3.69 -5.52 -7.80
N ALA A 55 3.20 -4.49 -7.12
CA ALA A 55 1.78 -4.23 -6.94
C ALA A 55 1.13 -3.59 -8.18
N ASP A 56 -0.12 -3.98 -8.48
CA ASP A 56 -0.91 -3.29 -9.51
C ASP A 56 -1.37 -1.91 -9.01
N LEU A 57 -0.65 -0.86 -9.41
CA LEU A 57 -0.99 0.52 -9.01
C LEU A 57 -2.34 0.99 -9.56
N SER A 58 -2.89 0.32 -10.59
CA SER A 58 -4.21 0.64 -11.14
C SER A 58 -5.37 0.23 -10.21
N ALA A 59 -5.11 -0.69 -9.27
CA ALA A 59 -6.04 -1.13 -8.25
C ALA A 59 -6.16 -0.17 -7.06
N ASN A 60 -5.42 0.95 -7.05
CA ASN A 60 -5.51 1.94 -5.99
C ASN A 60 -6.95 2.50 -5.89
N PRO A 61 -7.66 2.31 -4.77
CA PRO A 61 -9.05 2.74 -4.63
C PRO A 61 -9.20 4.24 -4.32
N TYR A 62 -8.08 4.96 -4.18
CA TYR A 62 -8.02 6.37 -3.79
C TYR A 62 -7.59 7.31 -4.92
N ILE A 63 -7.30 6.78 -6.12
CA ILE A 63 -7.16 7.57 -7.35
C ILE A 63 -8.55 7.74 -7.98
N ASP A 64 -8.95 8.99 -8.19
CA ASP A 64 -10.14 9.40 -8.95
C ASP A 64 -9.82 9.44 -10.46
#